data_AF-A0AA94HQX9-F1
#
_entry.id   AF-A0AA94HQX9-F1
#
_cell.length_a   1.000
_cell.length_b   1.000
_cell.length_c   1.000
_cell.angle_alpha   90.00
_cell.angle_beta   90.00
_cell.angle_gamma   90.00
#
_symmetry.space_group_name_H-M   'P 1'
#
loop_
_entity.id
_entity.type
_entity.pdbx_description
1 polymer ?
#
loop_
_entity_poly.entity_id
_entity_poly.type
_entity_poly.pdbx_seq_one_letter_code
_entity_poly.pdbx_strand_id
1 'polypeptide(L)'
;MDSSLNPRNAVRAITLRRPYAIVYCALDRGEWIVQPREGTGLFRLSKAEFQMRYCLESDCPPKIKALFEGIPTFMQWRTRNAAVRGK
;
A
#
# COMPACT_ATOMS: atom_id res chain seq x y z
N MET A 1 2.46 20.11 6.18
CA MET A 1 1.10 19.51 6.08
C MET A 1 1.27 18.02 6.01
N ASP A 2 0.65 17.35 6.97
CA ASP A 2 0.78 15.93 7.29
C ASP A 2 0.42 15.07 6.08
N SER A 3 1.41 14.41 5.50
CA SER A 3 1.27 13.64 4.26
C SER A 3 0.73 12.25 4.57
N SER A 4 -0.39 12.22 5.30
CA SER A 4 -1.06 10.98 5.66
C SER A 4 -1.65 10.37 4.40
N LEU A 5 -1.38 9.09 4.18
CA LEU A 5 -2.03 8.30 3.15
C LEU A 5 -3.55 8.42 3.35
N ASN A 6 -4.28 9.06 2.42
CA ASN A 6 -5.71 9.26 2.58
C ASN A 6 -6.43 7.91 2.36
N PRO A 7 -7.20 7.40 3.33
CA PRO A 7 -7.81 6.09 3.16
C PRO A 7 -8.80 5.96 2.00
N ARG A 8 -9.32 7.08 1.48
CA ARG A 8 -10.25 7.09 0.36
C ARG A 8 -9.57 6.89 -1.00
N ASN A 9 -8.29 7.20 -1.13
CA ASN A 9 -7.54 7.07 -2.38
C ASN A 9 -6.42 6.02 -2.31
N ALA A 10 -6.22 5.40 -1.14
CA ALA A 10 -5.23 4.36 -0.96
C ALA A 10 -5.64 3.07 -1.68
N VAL A 11 -4.74 2.56 -2.50
CA VAL A 11 -4.82 1.28 -3.20
C VAL A 11 -3.77 0.31 -2.64
N ARG A 12 -3.85 -0.96 -3.04
CA ARG A 12 -2.85 -1.98 -2.70
C ARG A 12 -1.87 -2.17 -3.85
N ALA A 13 -0.62 -2.44 -3.51
CA ALA A 13 0.41 -2.84 -4.44
C ALA A 13 1.25 -3.96 -3.84
N ILE A 14 2.00 -4.66 -4.69
CA ILE A 14 2.90 -5.73 -4.29
C ILE A 14 4.30 -5.47 -4.85
N THR A 15 5.34 -5.85 -4.11
CA THR A 15 6.70 -5.79 -4.64
C THR A 15 6.85 -6.67 -5.88
N LEU A 16 7.62 -6.19 -6.86
CA LEU A 16 7.95 -6.96 -8.07
C LEU A 16 8.97 -8.07 -7.78
N ARG A 17 9.84 -7.85 -6.79
CA ARG A 17 10.91 -8.78 -6.41
C ARG A 17 10.56 -9.50 -5.11
N ARG A 18 11.06 -10.72 -4.98
CA ARG A 18 10.92 -11.52 -3.77
C ARG A 18 11.80 -10.96 -2.63
N PRO A 19 11.38 -11.12 -1.35
CA PRO A 19 10.08 -11.65 -0.92
C PRO A 19 8.94 -10.69 -1.31
N TYR A 20 7.80 -11.28 -1.70
CA TYR A 20 6.64 -10.47 -2.06
C TYR A 20 6.05 -9.83 -0.81
N ALA A 21 5.92 -8.50 -0.83
CA ALA A 21 5.35 -7.72 0.26
C ALA A 21 4.24 -6.82 -0.28
N ILE A 22 3.10 -6.84 0.41
CA ILE A 22 1.96 -5.98 0.09
C ILE A 22 2.09 -4.66 0.84
N VAL A 23 1.91 -3.58 0.09
CA VAL A 23 1.93 -2.22 0.57
C VAL A 23 0.61 -1.52 0.25
N TYR A 24 0.32 -0.47 0.99
CA TYR A 24 -0.73 0.47 0.68
C TYR A 24 -0.11 1.72 0.08
N CYS A 25 -0.69 2.27 -0.97
CA CYS A 25 -0.12 3.42 -1.64
C CYS A 25 -1.18 4.35 -2.22
N ALA A 26 -0.84 5.62 -2.38
CA ALA A 26 -1.70 6.64 -2.97
C ALA A 26 -0.85 7.59 -3.80
N LEU A 27 -1.39 8.04 -4.92
CA LEU A 27 -0.76 9.07 -5.74
C LEU A 27 -1.12 10.44 -5.17
N ASP A 28 -0.12 11.22 -4.80
CA ASP A 28 -0.25 12.59 -4.29
C ASP A 28 0.73 13.50 -5.04
N ARG A 29 0.21 14.53 -5.72
CA ARG A 29 1.02 15.53 -6.44
C ARG A 29 2.11 14.95 -7.36
N GLY A 30 1.83 13.80 -7.99
CA GLY A 30 2.75 13.14 -8.94
C GLY A 30 3.72 12.15 -8.29
N GLU A 31 3.71 12.01 -6.98
CA GLU A 31 4.52 11.05 -6.22
C GLU A 31 3.64 9.98 -5.58
N TRP A 32 4.21 8.79 -5.41
CA TRP A 32 3.58 7.71 -4.68
C TRP A 32 3.98 7.77 -3.22
N ILE A 33 2.99 7.96 -2.35
CA ILE A 33 3.14 7.72 -0.92
C ILE A 33 2.89 6.23 -0.68
N VAL A 34 3.81 5.56 0.00
CA VAL A 34 3.79 4.10 0.22
C VAL A 34 3.90 3.79 1.71
N GLN A 35 3.07 2.85 2.17
CA GLN A 35 3.06 2.32 3.52
C GLN A 35 3.15 0.78 3.48
N PRO A 36 4.21 0.17 4.04
CA PRO A 36 4.25 -1.27 4.25
C PRO A 36 3.14 -1.70 5.22
N ARG A 37 2.47 -2.83 4.93
CA ARG A 37 1.42 -3.36 5.81
C ARG A 37 1.95 -3.77 7.20
N GLU A 38 3.15 -4.33 7.23
CA GLU A 38 3.78 -4.88 8.44
C GLU A 38 4.68 -3.86 9.16
N GLY A 39 4.91 -2.70 8.55
CA GLY A 39 5.81 -1.68 9.06
C GLY A 39 5.08 -0.44 9.53
N THR A 40 5.76 0.35 10.36
CA THR A 40 5.35 1.72 10.68
C THR A 40 6.21 2.68 9.87
N GLY A 41 5.59 3.43 8.97
CA GLY A 41 6.29 4.45 8.19
C GLY A 41 5.62 4.73 6.86
N LEU A 42 5.65 5.99 6.46
CA LEU A 42 5.29 6.45 5.13
C LEU A 42 6.56 6.93 4.45
N PHE A 43 6.74 6.53 3.20
CA PHE A 43 7.80 7.07 2.36
C PHE A 43 7.25 7.43 0.99
N ARG A 44 7.97 8.31 0.30
CA ARG A 44 7.62 8.78 -1.03
C ARG A 44 8.52 8.14 -2.06
N LEU A 45 7.95 7.89 -3.23
CA LEU A 45 8.66 7.47 -4.41
C LEU A 45 8.17 8.30 -5.60
N SER A 46 9.08 8.63 -6.51
CA SER A 46 8.69 9.10 -7.82
C SER A 46 7.87 8.01 -8.54
N LYS A 47 7.13 8.41 -9.58
CA LYS A 47 6.41 7.47 -10.45
C LYS A 47 7.33 6.37 -11.01
N ALA A 48 8.54 6.76 -11.46
CA ALA A 48 9.51 5.83 -12.03
C ALA A 48 10.01 4.82 -10.99
N GLU A 49 10.40 5.28 -9.80
CA GLU A 49 10.86 4.39 -8.73
C GLU A 49 9.77 3.44 -8.25
N PHE A 50 8.53 3.92 -8.17
CA PHE A 50 7.39 3.08 -7.81
C PHE A 50 7.21 1.95 -8.83
N GLN A 51 7.20 2.27 -10.13
CA GLN A 51 7.04 1.29 -11.20
C GLN A 51 8.19 0.28 -11.29
N MET A 52 9.41 0.65 -10.84
CA MET A 52 10.54 -0.29 -10.76
C MET A 52 10.44 -1.27 -9.59
N ARG A 53 9.66 -0.94 -8.55
CA ARG A 53 9.64 -1.70 -7.28
C ARG A 53 8.32 -2.40 -7.03
N TYR A 54 7.21 -1.84 -7.49
CA TYR A 54 5.86 -2.26 -7.15
C TYR A 54 4.96 -2.41 -8.38
N CYS A 55 3.96 -3.28 -8.26
CA CYS A 55 2.84 -3.40 -9.17
C CYS A 55 1.54 -3.15 -8.42
N LEU A 56 0.67 -2.28 -8.95
CA LEU A 56 -0.65 -2.07 -8.37
C LEU A 56 -1.48 -3.34 -8.49
N GLU A 57 -2.35 -3.59 -7.53
CA GLU A 57 -3.29 -4.72 -7.57
C GLU A 57 -4.15 -4.71 -8.84
N SER A 58 -4.58 -3.53 -9.31
CA SER A 58 -5.35 -3.36 -10.54
C SER A 58 -4.65 -3.94 -11.76
N ASP A 59 -3.32 -3.77 -11.79
CA ASP A 59 -2.45 -4.04 -12.93
C ASP A 59 -1.84 -5.45 -12.87
N CYS A 60 -2.04 -6.14 -11.74
CA CYS A 60 -1.58 -7.51 -11.55
C CYS A 60 -2.36 -8.53 -12.39
N PRO A 61 -1.72 -9.57 -12.94
CA PRO A 61 -2.42 -10.73 -13.51
C PRO A 61 -3.30 -11.43 -12.46
N PRO A 62 -4.37 -12.17 -12.85
CA PRO A 62 -5.29 -12.82 -11.91
C PRO A 62 -4.61 -13.70 -10.84
N LYS A 63 -3.58 -14.47 -11.21
CA LYS A 63 -2.81 -15.30 -10.27
C LYS A 63 -2.10 -14.49 -9.18
N ILE A 64 -1.70 -13.26 -9.48
CA ILE A 64 -1.03 -12.37 -8.53
C ILE A 64 -2.07 -11.65 -7.66
N LYS A 65 -3.26 -11.33 -8.21
CA LYS A 65 -4.38 -10.77 -7.44
C LYS A 65 -4.79 -11.69 -6.28
N ALA A 66 -4.68 -13.01 -6.44
CA ALA A 66 -4.92 -13.98 -5.37
C ALA A 66 -4.04 -13.76 -4.12
N LEU A 67 -2.84 -13.17 -4.26
CA LEU A 67 -1.98 -12.84 -3.12
C LEU A 67 -2.54 -11.72 -2.23
N PHE A 68 -3.47 -10.92 -2.75
CA PHE A 68 -4.15 -9.86 -2.01
C PHE A 68 -5.44 -10.35 -1.34
N GLU A 69 -5.88 -11.59 -1.57
CA GLU A 69 -7.07 -12.14 -0.95
C GLU A 69 -6.88 -12.25 0.58
N GLY A 70 -7.93 -11.91 1.34
CA GLY A 70 -7.87 -11.86 2.81
C GLY A 70 -7.05 -10.69 3.39
N ILE A 71 -6.31 -9.95 2.57
CA ILE A 71 -5.59 -8.75 3.01
C ILE A 71 -6.57 -7.58 3.10
N PRO A 72 -6.75 -6.95 4.28
CA PRO A 72 -7.70 -5.85 4.41
C PRO A 72 -7.33 -4.66 3.51
N THR A 73 -8.34 -3.93 3.05
CA THR A 73 -8.12 -2.61 2.42
C THR A 73 -7.44 -1.67 3.42
N PHE A 74 -6.81 -0.60 2.95
CA PHE A 74 -6.10 0.32 3.85
C PHE A 74 -7.01 0.89 4.96
N MET A 75 -8.28 1.21 4.62
CA MET A 75 -9.27 1.66 5.58
C MET A 75 -9.56 0.60 6.65
N GLN A 76 -9.82 -0.65 6.24
CA GLN A 76 -10.05 -1.76 7.18
C GLN A 76 -8.81 -2.02 8.05
N TRP A 77 -7.61 -1.96 7.48
CA TRP A 77 -6.35 -2.13 8.20
C TRP A 77 -6.14 -1.02 9.23
N ARG A 78 -6.35 0.26 8.85
CA ARG A 78 -6.26 1.41 9.76
C ARG A 78 -7.20 1.28 10.94
N THR A 79 -8.48 0.96 10.70
CA THR A 79 -9.47 0.79 11.76
C THR A 79 -9.10 -0.34 12.71
N ARG A 80 -8.68 -1.50 12.18
CA ARG A 80 -8.22 -2.64 12.99
C ARG A 80 -7.02 -2.27 13.87
N ASN A 81 -6.02 -1.60 13.32
CA ASN A 81 -4.82 -1.22 14.07
C ASN A 81 -5.07 -0.07 15.06
N ALA A 82 -5.99 0.85 14.76
CA ALA A 82 -6.40 1.89 15.69
C ALA A 82 -7.12 1.30 16.91
N ALA A 83 -8.00 0.31 16.70
CA ALA A 83 -8.69 -0.39 17.78
C ALA A 83 -7.74 -1.17 18.70
N VAL A 84 -6.64 -1.72 18.16
CA VAL A 84 -5.61 -2.41 18.96
C VAL A 84 -4.78 -1.45 19.80
N ARG A 85 -4.57 -0.20 19.36
CA ARG A 85 -3.79 0.82 20.09
C ARG A 85 -4.59 1.57 21.16
N GLY A 86 -5.90 1.34 21.26
CA GLY A 86 -6.80 2.00 22.21
C GLY A 86 -7.15 1.17 23.45
N LYS A 87 -6.36 0.12 23.76
CA LYS A 87 -6.45 -0.66 25.01
C LYS A 87 -5.16 -0.57 25.79
#